data_AF-A0A7V6RLK7-F1
#
_entry.id   AF-A0A7V6RLK7-F1
#
_cell.length_a   1.000
_cell.length_b   1.000
_cell.length_c   1.000
_cell.angle_alpha   90.00
_cell.angle_beta   90.00
_cell.angle_gamma   90.00
#
_symmetry.space_group_name_H-M   'P 1'
#
loop_
_entity.id
_entity.type
_entity.pdbx_description
1 polymer ?
#
loop_
_entity_poly.entity_id
_entity_poly.type
_entity_poly.pdbx_seq_one_letter_code
_entity_poly.pdbx_strand_id
1 'polypeptide(L)'
;MWEQISDFISTQRVKRKLTTYGSNLRARNAGEFFLGKGAEIHVGNNVLLERMVRFSMGDGARIYIGDNSYVGDWSNLLAVDEIRIGKGCAISWHVLFMDTSSHPIGFAGEKPVTKIAPIHVEDH
;
A
#
# COMPACT_ATOMS: atom_id res chain seq x y z
N MET A 1 -13.18 18.41 -16.52
CA MET A 1 -12.45 19.58 -15.97
C MET A 1 -12.29 19.50 -14.46
N TRP A 2 -13.37 19.50 -13.67
CA TRP A 2 -13.30 19.40 -12.21
C TRP A 2 -12.62 18.12 -11.68
N GLU A 3 -12.95 16.95 -12.22
CA GLU A 3 -12.33 15.68 -11.80
C GLU A 3 -10.83 15.64 -12.05
N GLN A 4 -10.37 16.16 -13.19
CA GLN A 4 -8.94 16.23 -13.52
C GLN A 4 -8.18 17.13 -12.55
N ILE A 5 -8.79 18.25 -12.15
CA ILE A 5 -8.22 19.16 -11.14
C ILE A 5 -8.18 18.45 -9.77
N SER A 6 -9.25 17.77 -9.39
CA SER A 6 -9.33 17.00 -8.13
C SER A 6 -8.24 15.92 -8.07
N ASP A 7 -8.11 15.14 -9.14
CA ASP A 7 -7.11 14.08 -9.26
C ASP A 7 -5.68 14.63 -9.23
N PHE A 8 -5.45 15.78 -9.87
CA PHE A 8 -4.16 16.45 -9.82
C PHE A 8 -3.82 16.85 -8.38
N ILE A 9 -4.75 17.53 -7.68
CA ILE A 9 -4.56 17.95 -6.29
C ILE A 9 -4.33 16.73 -5.38
N SER A 10 -5.13 15.67 -5.55
CA SER A 10 -5.00 14.42 -4.80
C SER A 10 -3.62 13.79 -5.02
N THR A 11 -3.20 13.69 -6.28
CA THR A 11 -1.88 13.18 -6.66
C THR A 11 -0.75 13.99 -6.03
N GLN A 12 -0.82 15.33 -6.05
CA GLN A 12 0.20 16.17 -5.39
C GLN A 12 0.24 15.96 -3.87
N ARG A 13 -0.90 15.74 -3.22
CA ARG A 13 -0.96 15.44 -1.79
C ARG A 13 -0.38 14.06 -1.48
N VAL A 14 -0.67 13.05 -2.30
CA VAL A 14 -0.11 11.69 -2.18
C VAL A 14 1.41 11.71 -2.34
N LYS A 15 1.95 12.42 -3.34
CA LYS A 15 3.40 12.52 -3.55
C LYS A 15 4.18 13.01 -2.32
N ARG A 16 3.57 13.83 -1.46
CA ARG A 16 4.18 14.31 -0.20
C ARG A 16 4.20 13.26 0.92
N LYS A 17 3.48 12.15 0.75
CA LYS A 17 3.38 11.03 1.71
C LYS A 17 4.25 9.83 1.31
N LEU A 18 4.71 9.79 0.06
CA LEU A 18 5.55 8.71 -0.45
C LEU A 18 7.02 9.02 -0.17
N THR A 19 7.78 7.98 0.18
CA THR A 19 9.25 8.07 0.34
C THR A 19 9.91 8.26 -1.02
N THR A 20 9.51 7.47 -2.02
CA THR A 20 9.91 7.64 -3.41
C THR A 20 8.75 7.37 -4.35
N TYR A 21 8.73 8.06 -5.49
CA TYR A 21 7.75 7.80 -6.54
C TYR A 21 8.35 8.01 -7.93
N GLY A 22 7.91 7.19 -8.89
CA GLY A 22 8.27 7.33 -10.29
C GLY A 22 7.48 8.42 -11.03
N SER A 23 7.76 8.52 -12.33
CA SER A 23 7.03 9.37 -13.25
C SER A 23 5.61 8.85 -13.49
N ASN A 24 4.70 9.76 -13.89
CA ASN A 24 3.33 9.41 -14.28
C ASN A 24 2.49 8.67 -13.20
N LEU A 25 2.74 8.97 -11.92
CA LEU A 25 1.85 8.57 -10.83
C LEU A 25 0.52 9.33 -10.92
N ARG A 26 -0.60 8.61 -10.88
CA ARG A 26 -1.95 9.16 -10.60
C ARG A 26 -2.49 8.51 -9.33
N ALA A 27 -2.93 9.33 -8.39
CA ALA A 27 -3.42 8.84 -7.11
C ALA A 27 -4.67 9.58 -6.65
N ARG A 28 -5.70 8.83 -6.23
CA ARG A 28 -7.01 9.34 -5.80
C ARG A 28 -7.32 9.07 -4.33
N ASN A 29 -6.30 8.78 -3.51
CA ASN A 29 -6.42 8.30 -2.15
C ASN A 29 -5.70 9.18 -1.10
N ALA A 30 -5.55 10.49 -1.33
CA ALA A 30 -4.79 11.39 -0.45
C ALA A 30 -5.17 11.39 1.05
N GLY A 31 -6.35 10.87 1.40
CA GLY A 31 -6.84 10.73 2.79
C GLY A 31 -6.51 9.40 3.47
N GLU A 32 -5.94 8.42 2.77
CA GLU A 32 -5.88 7.03 3.23
C GLU A 32 -4.46 6.56 3.61
N PHE A 33 -3.72 7.41 4.33
CA PHE A 33 -2.35 7.14 4.76
C PHE A 33 -2.27 7.15 6.29
N PHE A 34 -2.13 5.97 6.89
CA PHE A 34 -1.96 5.75 8.32
C PHE A 34 -0.57 5.18 8.55
N LEU A 35 0.40 6.05 8.84
CA LEU A 35 1.82 5.73 8.78
C LEU A 35 2.43 5.73 10.19
N GLY A 36 3.00 4.60 10.60
CA GLY A 36 3.89 4.51 11.74
C GLY A 36 5.19 5.30 11.53
N LYS A 37 5.94 5.48 12.62
CA LYS A 37 7.20 6.21 12.60
C LYS A 37 8.19 5.51 11.67
N GLY A 38 8.74 6.25 10.71
CA GLY A 38 9.71 5.71 9.75
C GLY A 38 9.15 4.70 8.76
N ALA A 39 7.82 4.61 8.61
CA ALA A 39 7.21 3.82 7.55
C ALA A 39 7.56 4.40 6.17
N GLU A 40 7.81 3.52 5.20
CA GLU A 40 8.24 3.91 3.86
C GLU A 40 7.33 3.36 2.76
N ILE A 41 6.99 4.22 1.80
CA ILE A 41 6.20 3.83 0.64
C ILE A 41 6.96 4.20 -0.63
N HIS A 42 7.23 3.19 -1.46
CA HIS A 42 7.97 3.32 -2.70
C HIS A 42 7.08 2.91 -3.88
N VAL A 43 6.87 3.85 -4.80
CA VAL A 43 5.99 3.64 -5.96
C VAL A 43 6.78 3.78 -7.26
N GLY A 44 6.61 2.85 -8.18
CA GLY A 44 7.25 2.86 -9.49
C GLY A 44 6.68 3.94 -10.44
N ASN A 45 7.06 3.83 -11.70
CA ASN A 45 6.55 4.63 -12.81
C ASN A 45 5.19 4.11 -13.29
N ASN A 46 4.36 5.00 -13.83
CA ASN A 46 3.08 4.64 -14.45
C ASN A 46 2.13 3.88 -13.51
N VAL A 47 2.12 4.24 -12.22
CA VAL A 47 1.26 3.61 -11.22
C VAL A 47 -0.04 4.38 -11.06
N LEU A 48 -1.14 3.65 -10.93
CA LEU A 48 -2.47 4.17 -10.59
C LEU A 48 -2.91 3.66 -9.22
N LEU A 49 -3.12 4.58 -8.28
CA LEU A 49 -3.73 4.32 -6.98
C LEU A 49 -5.15 4.88 -6.97
N GLU A 50 -6.15 3.99 -6.96
CA GLU A 50 -7.56 4.40 -7.00
C GLU A 50 -8.10 4.89 -5.65
N ARG A 51 -9.38 5.25 -5.61
CA ARG A 51 -9.99 5.85 -4.43
C ARG A 51 -10.00 4.84 -3.30
N MET A 52 -9.87 5.35 -2.08
CA MET A 52 -9.91 4.51 -0.88
C MET A 52 -8.83 3.41 -0.82
N VAL A 53 -7.80 3.45 -1.68
CA VAL A 53 -6.60 2.62 -1.51
C VAL A 53 -5.88 3.05 -0.24
N ARG A 54 -5.88 2.19 0.76
CA ARG A 54 -5.35 2.50 2.09
C ARG A 54 -3.96 1.92 2.30
N PHE A 55 -3.10 2.75 2.88
CA PHE A 55 -1.82 2.34 3.45
C PHE A 55 -1.97 2.36 4.98
N SER A 56 -1.95 1.17 5.60
CA SER A 56 -2.05 0.98 7.05
C SER A 56 -0.74 0.40 7.56
N MET A 57 0.17 1.24 8.05
CA MET A 57 1.57 0.85 8.26
C MET A 57 2.00 0.98 9.72
N GLY A 58 2.64 -0.06 10.24
CA GLY A 58 3.37 -0.03 11.52
C GLY A 58 4.67 0.78 11.44
N ASP A 59 5.34 0.93 12.58
CA ASP A 59 6.65 1.60 12.66
C ASP A 59 7.70 0.86 11.81
N GLY A 60 8.41 1.57 10.96
CA GLY A 60 9.45 1.01 10.08
C GLY A 60 8.96 0.07 8.97
N ALA A 61 7.65 -0.13 8.82
CA ALA A 61 7.09 -1.00 7.78
C ALA A 61 7.36 -0.43 6.38
N ARG A 62 7.42 -1.30 5.37
CA ARG A 62 7.76 -0.91 3.99
C ARG A 62 6.74 -1.44 2.99
N ILE A 63 6.30 -0.58 2.08
CA ILE A 63 5.44 -0.97 0.97
C ILE A 63 6.08 -0.58 -0.36
N TYR A 64 6.17 -1.54 -1.28
CA TYR A 64 6.68 -1.36 -2.63
C TYR A 64 5.58 -1.67 -3.65
N ILE A 65 5.41 -0.79 -4.64
CA ILE A 65 4.52 -1.00 -5.78
C ILE A 65 5.34 -0.80 -7.06
N GLY A 66 5.49 -1.86 -7.86
CA GLY A 66 6.29 -1.87 -9.08
C GLY A 66 5.73 -1.01 -10.22
N ASP A 67 6.55 -0.82 -11.25
CA ASP A 67 6.20 -0.07 -12.45
C ASP A 67 4.98 -0.67 -13.17
N ASN A 68 4.20 0.21 -13.82
CA ASN A 68 3.05 -0.17 -14.65
C ASN A 68 1.97 -0.97 -13.89
N SER A 69 1.88 -0.76 -12.57
CA SER A 69 0.92 -1.47 -11.72
C SER A 69 -0.28 -0.60 -11.34
N TYR A 70 -1.39 -1.26 -11.05
CA TYR A 70 -2.67 -0.67 -10.67
C TYR A 70 -3.14 -1.24 -9.33
N VAL A 71 -3.60 -0.37 -8.42
CA VAL A 71 -4.28 -0.79 -7.19
C VAL A 71 -5.69 -0.22 -7.17
N GLY A 72 -6.67 -1.12 -7.17
CA GLY A 72 -8.08 -0.81 -7.32
C GLY A 72 -8.77 -0.31 -6.06
N ASP A 73 -9.96 0.25 -6.26
CA ASP A 73 -10.73 0.95 -5.23
C ASP A 73 -10.88 0.12 -3.94
N TRP A 74 -10.82 0.78 -2.79
CA TRP A 74 -11.02 0.17 -1.46
C TRP A 74 -10.05 -0.94 -1.05
N SER A 75 -8.96 -1.12 -1.79
CA SER A 75 -7.91 -2.05 -1.37
C SER A 75 -7.14 -1.52 -0.15
N ASN A 76 -6.64 -2.40 0.70
CA ASN A 76 -5.83 -2.04 1.87
C ASN A 76 -4.51 -2.80 1.86
N LEU A 77 -3.41 -2.06 1.93
CA LEU A 77 -2.06 -2.58 2.13
C LEU A 77 -1.71 -2.35 3.61
N LEU A 78 -1.89 -3.39 4.43
CA LEU A 78 -1.63 -3.38 5.86
C LEU A 78 -0.28 -4.06 6.15
N ALA A 79 0.76 -3.26 6.39
CA ALA A 79 2.12 -3.74 6.59
C ALA A 79 2.62 -3.43 8.00
N VAL A 80 3.20 -4.41 8.67
CA VAL A 80 4.01 -4.25 9.89
C VAL A 80 5.49 -4.56 9.62
N ASP A 81 5.79 -5.33 8.58
CA ASP A 81 7.13 -5.62 8.08
C ASP A 81 7.29 -5.13 6.62
N GLU A 82 6.83 -5.91 5.65
CA GLU A 82 6.98 -5.59 4.23
C GLU A 82 5.85 -6.16 3.36
N ILE A 83 5.29 -5.33 2.48
CA ILE A 83 4.48 -5.77 1.34
C ILE A 83 5.15 -5.29 0.05
N ARG A 84 5.37 -6.22 -0.88
CA ARG A 84 5.93 -5.94 -2.20
C ARG A 84 4.97 -6.42 -3.28
N ILE A 85 4.51 -5.48 -4.09
CA ILE A 85 3.77 -5.75 -5.33
C ILE A 85 4.73 -5.50 -6.49
N GLY A 86 4.93 -6.51 -7.33
CA GLY A 86 5.78 -6.47 -8.51
C GLY A 86 5.30 -5.51 -9.60
N LYS A 87 5.92 -5.62 -10.76
CA LYS A 87 5.61 -4.85 -11.96
C LYS A 87 4.44 -5.47 -12.73
N GLY A 88 3.75 -4.64 -13.50
CA GLY A 88 2.65 -5.07 -14.40
C GLY A 88 1.42 -5.60 -13.67
N CYS A 89 1.35 -5.46 -12.35
CA CYS A 89 0.28 -6.03 -11.54
C CYS A 89 -1.02 -5.23 -11.66
N ALA A 90 -2.15 -5.94 -11.76
CA ALA A 90 -3.48 -5.35 -11.65
C ALA A 90 -4.18 -5.90 -10.40
N ILE A 91 -4.15 -5.14 -9.32
CA ILE A 91 -4.84 -5.49 -8.08
C ILE A 91 -6.28 -5.00 -8.16
N SER A 92 -7.23 -5.95 -8.07
CA SER A 92 -8.66 -5.66 -8.15
C SER A 92 -9.17 -4.87 -6.94
N TRP A 93 -10.45 -4.58 -6.91
CA TRP A 93 -11.09 -3.79 -5.86
C TRP A 93 -11.25 -4.61 -4.58
N HIS A 94 -11.24 -3.94 -3.43
CA HIS A 94 -11.43 -4.56 -2.12
C HIS A 94 -10.42 -5.66 -1.77
N VAL A 95 -9.19 -5.60 -2.31
CA VAL A 95 -8.15 -6.55 -1.95
C VAL A 95 -7.46 -6.12 -0.65
N LEU A 96 -7.31 -7.06 0.28
CA LEU A 96 -6.53 -6.88 1.50
C LEU A 96 -5.22 -7.66 1.37
N PHE A 97 -4.10 -6.93 1.43
CA PHE A 97 -2.80 -7.52 1.75
C PHE A 97 -2.49 -7.20 3.21
N MET A 98 -2.20 -8.23 4.01
CA MET A 98 -1.97 -8.10 5.44
C MET A 98 -0.88 -9.05 5.89
N ASP A 99 0.32 -8.52 6.15
CA ASP A 99 1.52 -9.29 6.50
C ASP A 99 1.57 -9.71 7.98
N THR A 100 0.49 -9.48 8.70
CA THR A 100 0.37 -9.68 10.15
C THR A 100 -0.96 -10.31 10.52
N SER A 101 -0.98 -11.12 11.58
CA SER A 101 -2.23 -11.57 12.19
C SER A 101 -2.95 -10.44 12.94
N SER A 102 -2.33 -9.27 13.11
CA SER A 102 -2.77 -8.09 13.89
C SER A 102 -2.99 -8.33 15.39
N HIS A 103 -3.40 -9.53 15.77
CA HIS A 103 -3.56 -9.98 17.15
C HIS A 103 -2.78 -11.27 17.38
N PRO A 104 -2.34 -11.53 18.63
CA PRO A 104 -1.69 -12.77 18.98
C PRO A 104 -2.62 -13.97 18.75
N ILE A 105 -2.09 -15.02 18.13
CA ILE A 105 -2.76 -16.31 17.96
C ILE A 105 -1.85 -17.43 18.46
N GLY A 106 -2.42 -18.42 19.12
CA GLY A 106 -1.72 -19.62 19.59
C GLY A 106 -2.69 -20.79 19.69
N PHE A 107 -2.18 -22.00 19.53
CA PHE A 107 -2.95 -23.22 19.70
C PHE A 107 -2.82 -23.76 21.14
N ALA A 108 -3.57 -24.81 21.47
CA ALA A 108 -3.57 -25.39 22.81
C ALA A 108 -2.14 -25.78 23.24
N GLY A 109 -1.67 -25.22 24.36
CA GLY A 109 -0.32 -25.42 24.88
C GLY A 109 0.73 -24.44 24.38
N GLU A 110 0.39 -23.53 23.46
CA GLU A 110 1.30 -22.50 22.95
C GLU A 110 1.10 -21.14 23.64
N LYS A 111 2.15 -20.33 23.72
CA LYS A 111 2.03 -18.91 24.05
C LYS A 111 1.57 -18.16 22.79
N PRO A 112 0.43 -17.43 22.81
CA PRO A 112 -0.02 -16.68 21.64
C PRO A 112 1.03 -15.65 21.20
N VAL A 113 1.27 -15.60 19.90
CA VAL A 113 2.19 -14.64 19.27
C VAL A 113 1.52 -13.98 18.08
N THR A 114 1.84 -12.71 17.83
CA THR A 114 1.47 -12.06 16.58
C THR A 114 2.36 -12.65 15.49
N LYS A 115 1.74 -13.22 14.46
CA LYS A 115 2.47 -13.78 13.32
C LYS A 115 2.69 -12.66 12.31
N ILE A 116 3.94 -12.43 11.92
CA ILE A 116 4.32 -11.44 10.92
C ILE A 116 5.20 -12.15 9.89
N ALA A 117 4.86 -12.01 8.61
CA ALA A 117 5.66 -12.51 7.50
C ALA A 117 5.39 -11.67 6.25
N PRO A 118 6.43 -11.28 5.50
CA PRO A 118 6.28 -10.39 4.37
C PRO A 118 5.41 -11.01 3.26
N ILE A 119 4.73 -10.14 2.51
CA ILE A 119 3.96 -10.55 1.33
C ILE A 119 4.65 -10.09 0.06
N HIS A 120 5.01 -11.04 -0.80
CA HIS A 120 5.59 -10.78 -2.12
C HIS A 120 4.64 -11.27 -3.21
N VAL A 121 4.12 -10.32 -3.99
CA VAL A 121 3.42 -10.58 -5.26
C VAL A 121 4.44 -10.35 -6.37
N GLU A 122 4.78 -11.44 -7.06
CA GLU A 122 5.74 -11.42 -8.18
C GLU A 122 5.22 -10.60 -9.37
N ASP A 123 6.11 -10.32 -10.32
CA ASP A 123 5.78 -9.64 -11.57
C ASP A 123 4.72 -10.42 -12.38
N HIS A 124 3.88 -9.67 -13.10
CA HIS A 124 2.87 -10.20 -14.01
C HIS A 124 2.91 -9.48 -15.35
#